data_AF-A0A523Q1N1-F1
#
_entry.id   AF-A0A523Q1N1-F1
#
_cell.length_a   1.000
_cell.length_b   1.000
_cell.length_c   1.000
_cell.angle_alpha   90.00
_cell.angle_beta   90.00
_cell.angle_gamma   90.00
#
_symmetry.space_group_name_H-M   'P 1'
#
loop_
_entity.id
_entity.type
_entity.pdbx_description
1 polymer ?
#
loop_
_entity_poly.entity_id
_entity_poly.type
_entity_poly.pdbx_seq_one_letter_code
_entity_poly.pdbx_strand_id
1 'polypeptide(L)'
;MAQHPPLPPNRHGFTLVEVLVALFIMAVLAGMAWQGIDGLVRTRDGAQAHSEASLRLSSVLAQWEQDLAHLQPGPAAPALKFDGAALRMTRRYGEGVQLVMWTLQDQKLYRWTSPPSNRVGELQEWWIRSQQWTAVQKDALVMLPQAMAWQVYYFQQGDNNWSNAQSSGNVNNPQIPTPPASSASSAESDESDDESLPIGVRLLLTVPQGSLTRDIQVRPAG
;
A
#
# COMPACT_ATOMS: atom_id res chain seq x y z
N MET A 1 41.45 2.35 -92.65
CA MET A 1 40.51 2.51 -91.53
C MET A 1 40.02 1.12 -91.13
N ALA A 2 40.57 0.52 -90.08
CA ALA A 2 40.04 -0.72 -89.51
C ALA A 2 39.82 -0.49 -88.02
N GLN A 3 38.56 -0.51 -87.61
CA GLN A 3 38.10 -0.23 -86.24
C GLN A 3 38.30 -1.49 -85.39
N HIS A 4 38.97 -1.35 -84.25
CA HIS A 4 39.12 -2.44 -83.27
C HIS A 4 37.78 -2.68 -82.53
N PRO A 5 37.31 -3.93 -82.41
CA PRO A 5 36.09 -4.25 -81.69
C PRO A 5 36.28 -4.03 -80.18
N PRO A 6 35.26 -3.53 -79.45
CA PRO A 6 35.34 -3.41 -77.99
C PRO A 6 35.37 -4.79 -77.35
N LEU A 7 36.31 -4.99 -76.41
CA LEU A 7 36.45 -6.23 -75.67
C LEU A 7 35.20 -6.48 -74.81
N PRO A 8 34.71 -7.73 -74.73
CA PRO A 8 33.56 -8.06 -73.90
C PRO A 8 33.88 -7.81 -72.42
N PRO A 9 32.92 -7.30 -71.63
CA PRO A 9 33.15 -7.10 -70.20
C PRO A 9 33.38 -8.45 -69.51
N ASN A 10 34.46 -8.52 -68.73
CA ASN A 10 34.75 -9.69 -67.90
C ASN A 10 33.57 -9.93 -66.94
N ARG A 11 32.97 -11.12 -67.00
CA ARG A 11 32.01 -11.56 -65.98
C ARG A 11 32.81 -12.09 -64.80
N HIS A 12 32.91 -11.29 -63.75
CA HIS A 12 33.49 -11.73 -62.47
C HIS A 12 32.51 -12.74 -61.85
N GLY A 13 32.91 -14.01 -61.77
CA GLY A 13 32.15 -15.04 -61.07
C GLY A 13 32.31 -14.88 -59.56
N PHE A 14 31.21 -14.98 -58.82
CA PHE A 14 31.19 -14.89 -57.35
C PHE A 14 32.04 -16.02 -56.76
N THR A 15 33.07 -15.69 -55.98
CA THR A 15 33.91 -16.71 -55.35
C THR A 15 33.18 -17.31 -54.14
N LEU A 16 33.42 -18.59 -53.85
CA LEU A 16 32.85 -19.26 -52.66
C LEU A 16 33.20 -18.51 -51.37
N VAL A 17 34.41 -17.94 -51.32
CA VAL A 17 34.91 -17.14 -50.20
C VAL A 17 34.05 -15.89 -49.99
N GLU A 18 33.64 -15.22 -51.07
CA GLU A 18 32.85 -13.98 -51.01
C GLU A 18 31.44 -14.21 -50.48
N VAL A 19 30.79 -15.31 -50.90
CA VAL A 19 29.51 -15.74 -50.31
C VAL A 19 29.68 -16.08 -48.83
N LEU A 20 30.76 -16.78 -48.46
CA LEU A 20 31.01 -17.18 -47.07
C LEU A 20 31.22 -15.96 -46.15
N VAL A 21 31.99 -14.97 -46.61
CA VAL A 21 32.19 -13.71 -45.89
C VAL A 21 30.89 -12.93 -45.78
N ALA A 22 30.12 -12.84 -46.87
CA ALA A 22 28.81 -12.18 -46.85
C ALA A 22 27.84 -12.85 -45.85
N LEU A 23 27.77 -14.19 -45.85
CA LEU A 23 26.96 -14.96 -44.91
C LEU A 23 27.44 -14.77 -43.46
N PHE A 24 28.76 -14.73 -43.24
CA PHE A 24 29.31 -14.49 -41.91
C PHE A 24 28.93 -13.09 -41.38
N ILE A 25 29.08 -12.05 -42.20
CA ILE A 25 28.69 -10.68 -41.84
C ILE A 25 27.18 -10.63 -41.55
N MET A 26 26.36 -11.21 -42.43
CA MET A 26 24.90 -11.26 -42.24
C MET A 26 24.52 -12.01 -40.96
N ALA A 27 25.20 -13.12 -40.65
CA ALA A 27 24.97 -13.87 -39.42
C ALA A 27 25.31 -13.04 -38.17
N VAL A 28 26.42 -12.29 -38.18
CA VAL A 28 26.81 -11.39 -37.08
C VAL A 28 25.81 -10.24 -36.92
N LEU A 29 25.40 -9.61 -38.02
CA LEU A 29 24.39 -8.55 -38.00
C LEU A 29 23.04 -9.05 -37.48
N ALA A 30 22.60 -10.23 -37.91
CA ALA A 30 21.36 -10.86 -37.44
C ALA A 30 21.43 -11.17 -35.93
N GLY A 31 22.57 -11.67 -35.44
CA GLY A 31 22.77 -11.94 -34.02
C GLY A 31 22.72 -10.66 -33.16
N MET A 32 23.38 -9.58 -33.60
CA MET A 32 23.33 -8.30 -32.89
C MET A 32 21.93 -7.67 -32.94
N ALA A 33 21.21 -7.80 -34.06
CA ALA A 33 19.84 -7.31 -34.17
C ALA A 33 18.89 -8.01 -33.17
N TRP A 34 19.01 -9.33 -33.02
CA TRP A 34 18.19 -10.09 -32.05
C TRP A 34 18.50 -9.70 -30.61
N GLN A 35 19.79 -9.56 -30.25
CA GLN A 35 20.20 -9.08 -28.93
C GLN A 35 19.73 -7.65 -28.65
N GLY A 36 19.71 -6.79 -29.66
CA GLY A 36 19.17 -5.42 -29.55
C GLY A 36 17.66 -5.40 -29.30
N ILE A 37 16.91 -6.28 -29.96
CA ILE A 37 15.46 -6.44 -29.76
C ILE A 37 15.18 -6.99 -28.35
N ASP A 38 15.90 -8.02 -27.92
CA ASP A 38 15.76 -8.61 -26.58
C ASP A 38 16.06 -7.60 -25.46
N GLY A 39 17.11 -6.78 -25.65
CA GLY A 39 17.45 -5.72 -24.71
C GLY A 39 16.35 -4.65 -24.61
N LEU A 40 15.74 -4.28 -25.73
CA LEU A 40 14.64 -3.32 -25.77
C LEU A 40 13.37 -3.86 -25.09
N VAL A 41 13.01 -5.12 -25.37
CA VAL A 41 11.84 -5.78 -24.76
C VAL A 41 12.01 -5.82 -23.23
N ARG A 42 13.16 -6.29 -22.74
CA ARG A 42 13.43 -6.35 -21.29
C ARG A 42 13.35 -4.98 -20.61
N THR A 43 13.87 -3.94 -21.28
CA THR A 43 13.83 -2.57 -20.74
C THR A 43 12.39 -2.06 -20.68
N ARG A 44 11.58 -2.33 -21.71
CA ARG A 44 10.16 -1.97 -21.74
C ARG A 44 9.37 -2.69 -20.65
N ASP A 45 9.57 -4.00 -20.51
CA ASP A 45 8.89 -4.81 -19.50
C ASP A 45 9.21 -4.32 -18.08
N GLY A 46 10.48 -3.99 -17.81
CA GLY A 46 10.90 -3.40 -16.53
C GLY A 46 10.25 -2.04 -16.28
N ALA A 47 10.28 -1.13 -17.26
CA ALA A 47 9.67 0.19 -17.14
C ALA A 47 8.15 0.10 -16.92
N GLN A 48 7.48 -0.82 -17.60
CA GLN A 48 6.06 -1.07 -17.43
C GLN A 48 5.74 -1.60 -16.02
N ALA A 49 6.50 -2.57 -15.52
CA ALA A 49 6.32 -3.11 -14.16
C ALA A 49 6.50 -2.02 -13.07
N HIS A 50 7.48 -1.12 -13.24
CA HIS A 50 7.66 0.02 -12.34
C HIS A 50 6.48 1.01 -12.39
N SER A 51 5.94 1.28 -13.58
CA SER A 51 4.76 2.14 -13.73
C SER A 51 3.52 1.54 -13.05
N GLU A 52 3.26 0.25 -13.28
CA GLU A 52 2.14 -0.48 -12.66
C GLU A 52 2.25 -0.52 -11.13
N ALA A 53 3.46 -0.73 -10.60
CA ALA A 53 3.71 -0.68 -9.16
C ALA A 53 3.44 0.71 -8.56
N SER A 54 3.81 1.78 -9.27
CA SER A 54 3.60 3.16 -8.83
C SER A 54 2.11 3.53 -8.83
N LEU A 55 1.37 3.10 -9.86
CA LEU A 55 -0.09 3.27 -9.96
C LEU A 55 -0.82 2.52 -8.84
N ARG A 56 -0.40 1.27 -8.58
CA ARG A 56 -0.95 0.47 -7.48
C ARG A 56 -0.71 1.15 -6.13
N LEU A 57 0.52 1.62 -5.87
CA LEU A 57 0.84 2.32 -4.63
C LEU A 57 -0.03 3.58 -4.48
N SER A 58 -0.18 4.37 -5.55
CA SER A 58 -1.03 5.56 -5.55
C SER A 58 -2.50 5.23 -5.23
N SER A 59 -3.02 4.12 -5.79
CA SER A 59 -4.37 3.64 -5.50
C SER A 59 -4.53 3.19 -4.04
N VAL A 60 -3.55 2.51 -3.47
CA VAL A 60 -3.55 2.08 -2.07
C VAL A 60 -3.62 3.29 -1.14
N LEU A 61 -2.82 4.32 -1.41
CA LEU A 61 -2.82 5.55 -0.62
C LEU A 61 -4.14 6.30 -0.73
N ALA A 62 -4.69 6.43 -1.94
CA ALA A 62 -5.99 7.05 -2.15
C ALA A 62 -7.11 6.30 -1.40
N GLN A 63 -7.06 4.96 -1.40
CA GLN A 63 -8.02 4.15 -0.64
C GLN A 63 -7.88 4.36 0.87
N TRP A 64 -6.64 4.42 1.37
CA TRP A 64 -6.36 4.67 2.79
C TRP A 64 -6.81 6.08 3.21
N GLU A 65 -6.56 7.09 2.38
CA GLU A 65 -7.07 8.46 2.56
C GLU A 65 -8.59 8.51 2.61
N GLN A 66 -9.26 7.81 1.71
CA GLN A 66 -10.72 7.77 1.67
C GLN A 66 -11.30 7.11 2.93
N ASP A 67 -10.64 6.07 3.45
CA ASP A 67 -11.08 5.42 4.69
C ASP A 67 -10.97 6.37 5.89
N LEU A 68 -9.88 7.13 5.99
CA LEU A 68 -9.66 8.11 7.05
C LEU A 68 -10.49 9.39 6.90
N ALA A 69 -10.87 9.78 5.68
CA ALA A 69 -11.68 10.98 5.44
C ALA A 69 -13.12 10.83 5.98
N HIS A 70 -13.59 9.61 6.20
CA HIS A 70 -14.96 9.31 6.62
C HIS A 70 -15.05 8.70 8.02
N LEU A 71 -14.02 8.89 8.85
CA LEU A 71 -14.02 8.38 10.22
C LEU A 71 -15.27 8.83 10.97
N GLN A 72 -15.87 7.87 11.67
CA GLN A 72 -17.12 8.05 12.40
C GLN A 72 -16.95 7.40 13.78
N PRO A 73 -16.78 8.19 14.86
CA PRO A 73 -16.80 7.64 16.21
C PRO A 73 -18.18 7.03 16.51
N GLY A 74 -18.19 5.94 17.27
CA GLY A 74 -19.41 5.25 17.64
C GLY A 74 -19.27 4.54 19.00
N PRO A 75 -20.41 4.20 19.65
CA PRO A 75 -20.40 3.66 21.01
C PRO A 75 -19.93 2.19 21.12
N ALA A 76 -19.83 1.46 20.00
CA ALA A 76 -19.39 0.05 19.97
C ALA A 76 -17.93 -0.15 19.56
N ALA A 77 -17.31 0.86 18.93
CA ALA A 77 -15.95 0.74 18.45
C ALA A 77 -15.33 2.13 18.32
N PRO A 78 -14.05 2.29 18.69
CA PRO A 78 -13.35 3.55 18.52
C PRO A 78 -13.28 3.91 17.03
N ALA A 79 -13.30 5.22 16.75
CA ALA A 79 -13.20 5.75 15.39
C ALA A 79 -11.96 5.22 14.67
N LEU A 80 -10.83 5.15 15.39
CA LEU A 80 -9.54 4.74 14.88
C LEU A 80 -8.78 4.05 16.03
N LYS A 81 -8.17 2.89 15.76
CA LYS A 81 -7.31 2.19 16.71
C LYS A 81 -6.23 1.42 15.99
N PHE A 82 -5.00 1.49 16.50
CA PHE A 82 -3.88 0.71 16.00
C PHE A 82 -3.30 -0.16 17.12
N ASP A 83 -3.26 -1.48 16.92
CA ASP A 83 -2.71 -2.42 17.91
C ASP A 83 -1.29 -2.93 17.55
N GLY A 84 -0.63 -2.26 16.60
CA GLY A 84 0.69 -2.66 16.10
C GLY A 84 0.65 -3.65 14.94
N ALA A 85 -0.40 -4.47 14.86
CA ALA A 85 -0.58 -5.47 13.81
C ALA A 85 -1.66 -5.08 12.80
N ALA A 86 -2.68 -4.36 13.25
CA ALA A 86 -3.83 -3.95 12.49
C ALA A 86 -4.31 -2.55 12.90
N LEU A 87 -4.70 -1.78 11.89
CA LEU A 87 -5.31 -0.46 11.99
C LEU A 87 -6.79 -0.66 11.70
N ARG A 88 -7.60 -0.46 12.72
CA ARG A 88 -9.05 -0.59 12.64
C ARG A 88 -9.66 0.79 12.71
N MET A 89 -10.71 0.99 11.94
CA MET A 89 -11.42 2.24 11.92
C MET A 89 -12.88 2.05 11.56
N THR A 90 -13.75 2.80 12.22
CA THR A 90 -15.15 2.90 11.84
C THR A 90 -15.34 4.12 10.96
N ARG A 91 -15.98 3.90 9.80
CA ARG A 91 -16.26 4.97 8.84
C ARG A 91 -17.72 5.01 8.44
N ARG A 92 -18.22 6.18 8.04
CA ARG A 92 -19.54 6.32 7.44
C ARG A 92 -19.56 5.69 6.04
N TYR A 93 -20.58 4.89 5.74
CA TYR A 93 -20.78 4.30 4.42
C TYR A 93 -22.28 4.19 4.10
N GLY A 94 -22.75 5.00 3.15
CA GLY A 94 -24.19 5.17 2.91
C GLY A 94 -24.88 5.68 4.19
N GLU A 95 -25.97 5.00 4.57
CA GLU A 95 -26.75 5.28 5.78
C GLU A 95 -26.24 4.55 7.04
N GLY A 96 -25.12 3.82 6.94
CA GLY A 96 -24.59 2.99 8.03
C GLY A 96 -23.12 3.28 8.35
N VAL A 97 -22.59 2.48 9.29
CA VAL A 97 -21.18 2.47 9.68
C VAL A 97 -20.53 1.18 9.21
N GLN A 98 -19.34 1.29 8.64
CA GLN A 98 -18.54 0.16 8.20
C GLN A 98 -17.24 0.12 9.01
N LEU A 99 -16.86 -1.07 9.48
CA LEU A 99 -15.55 -1.30 10.07
C LEU A 99 -14.56 -1.63 8.94
N VAL A 100 -13.45 -0.91 8.89
CA VAL A 100 -12.33 -1.16 7.98
C VAL A 100 -11.13 -1.58 8.80
N MET A 101 -10.44 -2.62 8.33
CA MET A 101 -9.19 -3.09 8.92
C MET A 101 -8.10 -3.14 7.86
N TRP A 102 -6.98 -2.50 8.15
CA TRP A 102 -5.73 -2.63 7.40
C TRP A 102 -4.76 -3.49 8.22
N THR A 103 -4.06 -4.43 7.58
CA THR A 103 -3.05 -5.25 8.26
C THR A 103 -1.98 -5.74 7.27
N LEU A 104 -0.75 -5.89 7.76
CA LEU A 104 0.36 -6.45 7.00
C LEU A 104 0.57 -7.92 7.40
N GLN A 105 0.40 -8.85 6.45
CA GLN A 105 0.57 -10.29 6.66
C GLN A 105 1.34 -10.87 5.47
N ASP A 106 2.34 -11.71 5.73
CA ASP A 106 3.14 -12.37 4.67
C ASP A 106 3.63 -11.41 3.57
N GLN A 107 4.14 -10.24 3.98
CA GLN A 107 4.57 -9.15 3.09
C GLN A 107 3.48 -8.63 2.13
N LYS A 108 2.22 -8.77 2.50
CA LYS A 108 1.07 -8.25 1.76
C LYS A 108 0.25 -7.36 2.67
N LEU A 109 -0.01 -6.14 2.21
CA LEU A 109 -0.94 -5.25 2.88
C LEU A 109 -2.35 -5.62 2.46
N TYR A 110 -3.17 -6.00 3.45
CA TYR A 110 -4.57 -6.34 3.28
C TYR A 110 -5.46 -5.19 3.74
N ARG A 111 -6.61 -5.08 3.08
CA ARG A 111 -7.75 -4.28 3.51
C ARG A 111 -8.98 -5.17 3.61
N TRP A 112 -9.56 -5.26 4.78
CA TRP A 112 -10.84 -5.92 5.03
C TRP A 112 -11.90 -4.90 5.40
N THR A 113 -13.14 -5.16 5.04
CA THR A 113 -14.28 -4.33 5.44
C THR A 113 -15.46 -5.18 5.85
N SER A 114 -16.13 -4.81 6.94
CA SER A 114 -17.41 -5.39 7.30
C SER A 114 -18.51 -4.97 6.30
N PRO A 115 -19.65 -5.67 6.26
CA PRO A 115 -20.90 -5.09 5.77
C PRO A 115 -21.24 -3.79 6.54
N PRO A 116 -21.92 -2.82 5.91
CA PRO A 116 -22.41 -1.65 6.62
C PRO A 116 -23.46 -2.06 7.65
N SER A 117 -23.31 -1.56 8.87
CA SER A 117 -24.17 -1.87 10.01
C SER A 117 -24.88 -0.60 10.47
N ASN A 118 -26.16 -0.70 10.79
CA ASN A 118 -26.97 0.38 11.37
C ASN A 118 -27.32 0.13 12.84
N ARG A 119 -26.91 -1.02 13.39
CA ARG A 119 -27.12 -1.41 14.78
C ARG A 119 -25.79 -1.46 15.52
N VAL A 120 -25.80 -0.93 16.75
CA VAL A 120 -24.64 -0.91 17.65
C VAL A 120 -24.14 -2.34 17.93
N GLY A 121 -25.05 -3.29 18.16
CA GLY A 121 -24.70 -4.70 18.39
C GLY A 121 -24.00 -5.37 17.20
N GLU A 122 -24.46 -5.14 15.97
CA GLU A 122 -23.81 -5.67 14.76
C GLU A 122 -22.40 -5.09 14.60
N LEU A 123 -22.23 -3.79 14.83
CA LEU A 123 -20.92 -3.14 14.78
C LEU A 123 -19.96 -3.71 15.84
N GLN A 124 -20.46 -3.98 17.05
CA GLN A 124 -19.69 -4.61 18.13
C GLN A 124 -19.23 -6.03 17.75
N GLU A 125 -20.10 -6.83 17.12
CA GLU A 125 -19.75 -8.17 16.64
C GLU A 125 -18.64 -8.11 15.57
N TRP A 126 -18.75 -7.18 14.61
CA TRP A 126 -17.70 -6.96 13.61
C TRP A 126 -16.39 -6.50 14.25
N TRP A 127 -16.46 -5.63 15.25
CA TRP A 127 -15.31 -5.19 16.02
C TRP A 127 -14.58 -6.38 16.65
N ILE A 128 -15.29 -7.20 17.44
CA ILE A 128 -14.74 -8.40 18.08
C ILE A 128 -14.15 -9.35 17.03
N ARG A 129 -14.88 -9.61 15.94
CA ARG A 129 -14.42 -10.50 14.87
C ARG A 129 -13.14 -10.00 14.20
N SER A 130 -13.00 -8.69 14.02
CA SER A 130 -11.81 -8.09 13.43
C SER A 130 -10.55 -8.21 14.29
N GLN A 131 -10.69 -8.52 15.60
CA GLN A 131 -9.55 -8.80 16.47
C GLN A 131 -8.83 -10.10 16.06
N GLN A 132 -9.51 -11.00 15.35
CA GLN A 132 -8.98 -12.29 14.92
C GLN A 132 -8.75 -12.29 13.40
N TRP A 133 -7.50 -12.13 12.97
CA TRP A 133 -7.15 -12.13 11.53
C TRP A 133 -7.71 -13.35 10.79
N THR A 134 -7.58 -14.55 11.37
CA THR A 134 -8.06 -15.81 10.77
C THR A 134 -9.57 -15.83 10.50
N ALA A 135 -10.36 -15.05 11.25
CA ALA A 135 -11.81 -14.96 11.11
C ALA A 135 -12.26 -14.08 9.94
N VAL A 136 -11.38 -13.20 9.45
CA VAL A 136 -11.67 -12.19 8.40
C VAL A 136 -10.78 -12.31 7.17
N GLN A 137 -9.67 -13.04 7.24
CA GLN A 137 -8.67 -13.17 6.16
C GLN A 137 -9.24 -13.59 4.80
N LYS A 138 -10.31 -14.41 4.80
CA LYS A 138 -10.91 -14.94 3.56
C LYS A 138 -11.59 -13.86 2.74
N ASP A 139 -12.12 -12.84 3.41
CA ASP A 139 -12.86 -11.74 2.80
C ASP A 139 -11.96 -10.49 2.62
N ALA A 140 -10.68 -10.59 2.99
CA ALA A 140 -9.73 -9.48 2.94
C ALA A 140 -9.12 -9.34 1.53
N LEU A 141 -9.05 -8.10 1.04
CA LEU A 141 -8.47 -7.78 -0.25
C LEU A 141 -6.96 -7.51 -0.13
N VAL A 142 -6.15 -8.15 -0.97
CA VAL A 142 -4.73 -7.80 -1.12
C VAL A 142 -4.61 -6.47 -1.86
N MET A 143 -4.21 -5.42 -1.15
CA MET A 143 -4.05 -4.07 -1.71
C MET A 143 -2.67 -3.90 -2.34
N LEU A 144 -1.63 -4.25 -1.58
CA LEU A 144 -0.24 -4.09 -2.00
C LEU A 144 0.58 -5.35 -1.70
N PRO A 145 1.10 -6.05 -2.72
CA PRO A 145 2.06 -7.12 -2.51
C PRO A 145 3.46 -6.55 -2.23
N GLN A 146 4.30 -7.36 -1.59
CA GLN A 146 5.70 -7.02 -1.28
C GLN A 146 5.82 -5.77 -0.38
N ALA A 147 4.88 -5.56 0.53
CA ALA A 147 5.03 -4.57 1.60
C ALA A 147 5.97 -5.16 2.68
N MET A 148 7.10 -4.51 2.94
CA MET A 148 8.13 -5.00 3.86
C MET A 148 7.87 -4.54 5.30
N ALA A 149 7.44 -3.29 5.46
CA ALA A 149 7.12 -2.72 6.76
C ALA A 149 5.97 -1.73 6.64
N TRP A 150 5.18 -1.65 7.69
CA TRP A 150 4.05 -0.76 7.80
C TRP A 150 3.99 -0.21 9.22
N GLN A 151 4.03 1.11 9.35
CA GLN A 151 4.00 1.79 10.64
C GLN A 151 3.00 2.95 10.58
N VAL A 152 2.37 3.22 11.71
CA VAL A 152 1.39 4.28 11.88
C VAL A 152 1.81 5.16 13.05
N TYR A 153 1.73 6.47 12.84
CA TYR A 153 2.02 7.49 13.82
C TYR A 153 0.83 8.43 13.94
N TYR A 154 0.60 8.92 15.15
CA TYR A 154 -0.45 9.88 15.45
C TYR A 154 0.15 11.23 15.81
N PHE A 155 -0.58 12.27 15.48
CA PHE A 155 -0.35 13.63 15.95
C PHE A 155 -1.59 14.02 16.73
N GLN A 156 -1.47 14.10 18.06
CA GLN A 156 -2.60 14.42 18.93
C GLN A 156 -2.81 15.93 19.03
N GLN A 157 -4.01 16.32 19.49
CA GLN A 157 -4.30 17.72 19.76
C GLN A 157 -3.47 18.22 20.94
N GLY A 158 -2.63 19.23 20.71
CA GLY A 158 -1.74 19.80 21.74
C GLY A 158 -0.33 19.21 21.76
N ASP A 159 -0.08 18.13 21.01
CA ASP A 159 1.27 17.60 20.81
C ASP A 159 2.09 18.49 19.87
N ASN A 160 3.42 18.41 20.01
CA ASN A 160 4.37 19.08 19.11
C ASN A 160 5.22 18.10 18.29
N ASN A 161 4.90 16.80 18.34
CA ASN A 161 5.63 15.79 17.58
C ASN A 161 4.72 14.60 17.22
N TRP A 162 5.13 13.86 16.20
CA TRP A 162 4.53 12.57 15.87
C TRP A 162 4.94 11.52 16.90
N SER A 163 3.96 10.85 17.48
CA SER A 163 4.15 9.70 18.36
C SER A 163 3.76 8.41 17.62
N ASN A 164 4.40 7.29 17.99
CA ASN A 164 3.97 6.01 17.45
C ASN A 164 2.53 5.74 17.90
N ALA A 165 1.69 5.21 17.03
CA ALA A 165 0.26 4.99 17.32
C ALA A 165 0.00 4.00 18.47
N GLN A 166 1.00 3.23 18.92
CA GLN A 166 0.92 2.37 20.11
C GLN A 166 1.53 3.00 21.37
N SER A 167 2.16 4.17 21.28
CA SER A 167 2.60 4.89 22.48
C SER A 167 1.37 5.42 23.20
N SER A 168 1.29 5.23 24.51
CA SER A 168 0.19 5.68 25.36
C SER A 168 -0.10 7.16 25.11
N GLY A 169 -1.08 7.44 24.25
CA GLY A 169 -1.63 8.77 24.05
C GLY A 169 -2.47 9.16 25.26
N ASN A 170 -2.55 10.45 25.52
CA ASN A 170 -3.18 11.02 26.72
C ASN A 170 -4.62 10.49 26.91
N VAL A 171 -4.82 9.55 27.85
CA VAL A 171 -6.16 9.08 28.23
C VAL A 171 -6.97 10.27 28.71
N ASN A 172 -8.06 10.56 28.01
CA ASN A 172 -8.87 11.74 28.28
C ASN A 172 -9.77 11.46 29.49
N ASN A 173 -9.19 11.41 30.70
CA ASN A 173 -9.95 11.32 31.94
C ASN A 173 -10.55 12.70 32.23
N PRO A 174 -11.88 12.92 32.15
CA PRO A 174 -12.46 14.13 32.70
C PRO A 174 -12.19 14.15 34.19
N GLN A 175 -11.19 14.94 34.60
CA GLN A 175 -10.79 15.09 35.99
C GLN A 175 -11.92 15.77 36.77
N ILE A 176 -12.80 14.95 37.34
CA ILE A 176 -13.73 15.35 38.38
C ILE A 176 -12.88 15.65 39.62
N PRO A 177 -12.99 16.84 40.25
CA PRO A 177 -12.21 17.14 41.45
C PRO A 177 -12.62 16.21 42.59
N THR A 178 -11.67 15.40 43.06
CA THR A 178 -11.79 14.49 44.20
C THR A 178 -12.14 15.19 45.51
N PRO A 179 -13.03 14.62 46.34
CA PRO A 179 -12.95 14.63 47.80
C PRO A 179 -12.20 13.38 48.31
N PRO A 180 -11.66 13.36 49.55
CA PRO A 180 -10.70 12.35 49.97
C PRO A 180 -11.32 11.02 50.45
N ALA A 181 -10.63 9.94 50.04
CA ALA A 181 -10.39 8.64 50.68
C ALA A 181 -11.55 7.74 51.13
N SER A 182 -11.59 6.50 50.58
CA SER A 182 -11.58 5.22 51.33
C SER A 182 -11.41 4.03 50.37
N SER A 183 -10.81 2.96 50.91
CA SER A 183 -10.14 1.83 50.26
C SER A 183 -11.01 0.79 49.51
N ALA A 184 -10.31 0.00 48.68
CA ALA A 184 -10.60 -1.38 48.23
C ALA A 184 -11.41 -1.59 46.93
N SER A 185 -10.72 -1.88 45.83
CA SER A 185 -10.59 -3.24 45.26
C SER A 185 -9.92 -3.14 43.89
N SER A 186 -8.99 -4.05 43.63
CA SER A 186 -8.42 -4.30 42.31
C SER A 186 -9.50 -4.90 41.42
N ALA A 187 -10.19 -4.05 40.67
CA ALA A 187 -10.80 -4.43 39.41
C ALA A 187 -9.84 -3.95 38.32
N GLU A 188 -9.33 -4.88 37.52
CA GLU A 188 -8.83 -4.55 36.19
C GLU A 188 -10.00 -3.85 35.48
N SER A 189 -9.97 -2.53 35.49
CA SER A 189 -10.82 -1.74 34.63
C SER A 189 -10.45 -2.15 33.22
N ASP A 190 -11.39 -2.79 32.52
CA ASP A 190 -11.50 -2.63 31.07
C ASP A 190 -11.48 -1.11 30.85
N GLU A 191 -10.28 -0.56 30.64
CA GLU A 191 -10.08 0.78 30.13
C GLU A 191 -10.76 0.76 28.76
N SER A 192 -12.03 1.13 28.76
CA SER A 192 -12.59 1.89 27.65
C SER A 192 -11.80 3.20 27.61
N ASP A 193 -10.54 3.08 27.15
CA ASP A 193 -9.73 4.17 26.64
C ASP A 193 -10.58 4.79 25.54
N ASP A 194 -11.33 5.82 25.91
CA ASP A 194 -11.94 6.74 24.97
C ASP A 194 -10.77 7.52 24.37
N GLU A 195 -9.99 6.82 23.54
CA GLU A 195 -8.74 7.27 22.96
C GLU A 195 -9.11 8.44 22.05
N SER A 196 -8.65 9.63 22.44
CA SER A 196 -8.96 10.86 21.71
C SER A 196 -8.52 10.71 20.26
N LEU A 197 -9.45 10.97 19.34
CA LEU A 197 -9.16 10.87 17.91
C LEU A 197 -8.01 11.83 17.55
N PRO A 198 -6.93 11.34 16.91
CA PRO A 198 -5.81 12.19 16.53
C PRO A 198 -6.21 13.20 15.47
N ILE A 199 -5.51 14.35 15.44
CA ILE A 199 -5.71 15.39 14.41
C ILE A 199 -4.89 15.12 13.15
N GLY A 200 -3.91 14.22 13.23
CA GLY A 200 -3.09 13.78 12.11
C GLY A 200 -2.70 12.31 12.22
N VAL A 201 -2.69 11.62 11.08
CA VAL A 201 -2.21 10.25 10.96
C VAL A 201 -1.12 10.20 9.90
N ARG A 202 0.03 9.63 10.25
CA ARG A 202 1.16 9.39 9.35
C ARG A 202 1.30 7.91 9.11
N LEU A 203 1.30 7.55 7.83
CA LEU A 203 1.61 6.22 7.32
C LEU A 203 3.05 6.19 6.84
N LEU A 204 3.85 5.26 7.36
CA LEU A 204 5.15 4.90 6.81
C LEU A 204 5.06 3.49 6.22
N LEU A 205 5.34 3.37 4.93
CA LEU A 205 5.25 2.13 4.18
C LEU A 205 6.58 1.84 3.48
N THR A 206 7.16 0.68 3.73
CA THR A 206 8.40 0.24 3.09
C THR A 206 8.09 -0.84 2.05
N VAL A 207 8.55 -0.62 0.82
CA VAL A 207 8.44 -1.55 -0.32
C VAL A 207 9.84 -1.77 -0.92
N PRO A 208 10.06 -2.79 -1.78
CA PRO A 208 11.35 -3.02 -2.42
C PRO A 208 11.94 -1.81 -3.16
N GLN A 209 11.07 -0.91 -3.63
CA GLN A 209 11.46 0.29 -4.37
C GLN A 209 11.86 1.46 -3.47
N GLY A 210 11.63 1.37 -2.15
CA GLY A 210 11.94 2.43 -1.18
C GLY A 210 10.91 2.57 -0.07
N SER A 211 11.05 3.61 0.75
CA SER A 211 10.09 3.97 1.79
C SER A 211 9.25 5.17 1.37
N LEU A 212 7.98 5.15 1.73
CA LEU A 212 7.03 6.22 1.50
C LEU A 212 6.43 6.67 2.83
N THR A 213 6.37 7.99 3.03
CA THR A 213 5.66 8.61 4.14
C THR A 213 4.44 9.38 3.61
N ARG A 214 3.27 9.20 4.22
CA ARG A 214 2.05 9.93 3.89
C ARG A 214 1.40 10.47 5.16
N ASP A 215 1.25 11.77 5.23
CA ASP A 215 0.61 12.48 6.34
C ASP A 215 -0.80 12.92 5.94
N ILE A 216 -1.78 12.65 6.78
CA ILE A 216 -3.18 13.00 6.58
C ILE A 216 -3.70 13.73 7.80
N GLN A 217 -4.36 14.85 7.57
CA GLN A 217 -5.14 15.51 8.61
C GLN A 217 -6.46 14.77 8.83
N VAL A 218 -6.70 14.34 10.06
CA VAL A 218 -7.99 13.79 10.47
C VAL A 218 -8.82 14.95 11.02
N ARG A 219 -10.04 15.09 10.51
CA ARG A 219 -10.99 16.08 11.04
C ARG A 219 -11.98 15.36 11.95
N PRO A 220 -12.28 15.92 13.14
CA PRO A 220 -13.41 15.41 13.92
C PRO A 220 -14.68 15.53 13.07
N ALA A 221 -15.51 14.49 13.09
CA ALA A 221 -16.83 14.55 12.47
C ALA A 221 -17.60 15.69 13.15
N GLY A 222 -17.92 16.74 12.38
CA GLY A 222 -18.72 17.87 12.86
C GLY A 222 -20.17 17.53 13.09
#